data_AF-A0A0L8TN24-F1
#
_entry.id   AF-A0A0L8TN24-F1
#
_cell.length_a   1.000
_cell.length_b   1.000
_cell.length_c   1.000
_cell.angle_alpha   90.00
_cell.angle_beta   90.00
_cell.angle_gamma   90.00
#
_symmetry.space_group_name_H-M   'P 1'
#
loop_
_entity.id
_entity.type
_entity.pdbx_description
1 polymer ?
#
loop_
_entity_poly.entity_id
_entity_poly.type
_entity_poly.pdbx_seq_one_letter_code
_entity_poly.pdbx_strand_id
1 'polypeptide(L)'
;MLSNAGAGARALGDFAQDGALKTTEVGVSFESLIKEADKDVEKFIHDKAGTNGRLELSAGESLQLQRLMGDQSITVQTGTATLKSIKDSISSAARNI
;
A
#
# COMPACT_ATOMS: atom_id res chain seq x y z
N MET A 1 18.74 -38.34 -38.44
CA MET A 1 17.75 -37.30 -38.09
C MET A 1 17.03 -37.73 -36.84
N LEU A 2 17.07 -36.95 -35.76
CA LEU A 2 16.04 -36.88 -34.71
C LEU A 2 16.35 -35.61 -33.90
N SER A 3 15.55 -34.57 -34.15
CA SER A 3 15.65 -33.26 -33.53
C SER A 3 15.17 -33.32 -32.08
N ASN A 4 16.06 -32.94 -31.16
CA ASN A 4 15.75 -32.64 -29.76
C ASN A 4 14.96 -31.32 -29.69
N ALA A 5 13.63 -31.40 -29.65
CA ALA A 5 12.77 -30.22 -29.51
C ALA A 5 12.02 -30.25 -28.18
N GLY A 6 12.60 -29.55 -27.20
CA GLY A 6 11.87 -28.67 -26.27
C GLY A 6 10.96 -29.33 -25.24
N ALA A 7 11.54 -29.90 -24.20
CA ALA A 7 10.88 -29.89 -22.90
C ALA A 7 10.75 -28.43 -22.43
N GLY A 8 9.53 -27.94 -22.19
CA GLY A 8 9.30 -26.82 -21.27
C GLY A 8 8.73 -25.50 -21.82
N ALA A 9 8.17 -25.41 -23.02
CA ALA A 9 7.47 -24.19 -23.43
C ALA A 9 6.07 -24.12 -22.79
N ARG A 10 5.96 -23.63 -21.54
CA ARG A 10 4.68 -23.18 -20.98
C ARG A 10 4.37 -21.83 -21.64
N ALA A 11 3.26 -21.74 -22.37
CA ALA A 11 2.83 -20.49 -22.97
C ALA A 11 2.75 -19.41 -21.88
N LEU A 12 3.60 -18.39 -21.98
CA LEU A 12 3.44 -17.15 -21.24
C LEU A 12 2.15 -16.54 -21.78
N GLY A 13 1.09 -16.52 -20.96
CA GLY A 13 -0.11 -15.77 -21.28
C GLY A 13 0.24 -14.31 -21.61
N ASP A 14 -0.65 -13.58 -22.25
CA ASP A 14 -0.39 -12.21 -22.71
C ASP A 14 -0.03 -11.30 -21.52
N PHE A 15 1.27 -11.07 -21.31
CA PHE A 15 1.80 -10.14 -20.32
C PHE A 15 1.93 -8.79 -20.99
N ALA A 16 1.00 -7.87 -20.71
CA ALA A 16 1.17 -6.49 -21.12
C ALA A 16 2.48 -5.94 -20.51
N GLN A 17 3.43 -5.53 -21.35
CA GLN A 17 4.66 -4.86 -20.93
C GLN A 17 4.41 -3.37 -20.67
N ASP A 18 3.35 -3.06 -19.93
CA ASP A 18 2.91 -1.72 -19.60
C ASP A 18 3.46 -1.24 -18.24
N GLY A 19 4.23 -2.08 -17.55
CA GLY A 19 4.70 -1.83 -16.19
C GLY A 19 3.59 -1.90 -15.14
N ALA A 20 2.39 -2.36 -15.51
CA ALA A 20 1.21 -2.47 -14.66
C ALA A 20 0.95 -3.93 -14.25
N LEU A 21 2.00 -4.59 -13.77
CA LEU A 21 1.82 -5.73 -12.88
C LEU A 21 0.80 -5.32 -11.79
N LYS A 22 -0.07 -6.25 -11.36
CA LYS A 22 -1.20 -5.98 -10.43
C LYS A 22 -0.85 -5.19 -9.16
N THR A 23 0.44 -5.03 -8.85
CA THR A 23 0.98 -4.08 -7.88
C THR A 23 0.56 -2.62 -8.09
N THR A 24 0.33 -2.14 -9.32
CA THR A 24 -0.02 -0.73 -9.56
C THR A 24 -1.46 -0.42 -9.12
N GLU A 25 -2.42 -1.25 -9.54
CA GLU A 25 -3.84 -1.14 -9.15
C GLU A 25 -4.02 -1.25 -7.63
N VAL A 26 -3.32 -2.22 -7.01
CA VAL A 26 -3.31 -2.39 -5.56
C VAL A 26 -2.63 -1.22 -4.86
N GLY A 27 -1.54 -0.70 -5.45
CA GLY A 27 -0.80 0.44 -4.92
C GLY A 27 -1.66 1.70 -4.83
N VAL A 28 -2.36 2.03 -5.92
CA VAL A 28 -3.28 3.18 -5.97
C VAL A 28 -4.40 3.04 -4.92
N SER A 29 -4.93 1.83 -4.75
CA SER A 29 -5.98 1.57 -3.76
C SER A 29 -5.48 1.82 -2.33
N PHE A 30 -4.30 1.31 -1.98
CA PHE A 30 -3.71 1.57 -0.66
C PHE A 30 -3.28 3.02 -0.47
N GLU A 31 -2.77 3.68 -1.51
CA GLU A 31 -2.46 5.10 -1.45
C GLU A 31 -3.71 5.94 -1.15
N SER A 32 -4.86 5.56 -1.70
CA SER A 32 -6.14 6.20 -1.37
C SER A 32 -6.55 5.97 0.09
N LEU A 33 -6.31 4.78 0.64
CA LEU A 33 -6.61 4.48 2.04
C LEU A 33 -5.69 5.25 3.00
N ILE A 34 -4.40 5.32 2.67
CA ILE A 34 -3.42 6.11 3.43
C ILE A 34 -3.82 7.59 3.41
N LYS A 35 -4.19 8.13 2.25
CA LYS A 35 -4.66 9.52 2.12
C LYS A 35 -5.86 9.83 3.00
N GLU A 36 -6.81 8.90 3.13
CA GLU A 36 -7.96 9.13 4.02
C GLU A 36 -7.54 9.11 5.50
N ALA A 37 -6.66 8.18 5.89
CA ALA A 37 -6.14 8.15 7.25
C ALA A 37 -5.30 9.40 7.60
N ASP A 38 -4.47 9.88 6.67
CA ASP A 38 -3.71 11.13 6.80
C ASP A 38 -4.66 12.30 6.99
N LYS A 39 -5.70 12.38 6.15
CA LYS A 39 -6.70 13.43 6.19
C LYS A 39 -7.47 13.44 7.51
N ASP A 40 -7.78 12.30 8.10
CA ASP A 40 -8.44 12.24 9.40
C ASP A 40 -7.55 12.80 10.52
N VAL A 41 -6.24 12.50 10.49
CA VAL A 41 -5.26 13.07 11.42
C VAL A 41 -5.11 14.58 11.20
N GLU A 42 -4.92 15.01 9.96
CA GLU A 42 -4.78 16.42 9.59
C GLU A 42 -6.02 17.22 9.97
N LYS A 43 -7.21 16.68 9.68
CA LYS A 43 -8.48 17.30 10.04
C LYS A 43 -8.59 17.45 11.55
N PHE A 44 -8.25 16.42 12.31
CA PHE A 44 -8.27 16.51 13.78
C PHE A 44 -7.31 17.60 14.28
N ILE A 45 -6.08 17.62 13.77
CA ILE A 45 -5.08 18.63 14.14
C ILE A 45 -5.59 20.03 13.79
N HIS A 46 -6.14 20.22 12.60
CA HIS A 46 -6.68 21.50 12.15
C HIS A 46 -7.86 21.96 13.00
N ASP A 47 -8.81 21.06 13.31
CA ASP A 47 -9.98 21.36 14.14
C ASP A 47 -9.61 21.71 15.59
N LYS A 48 -8.46 21.22 16.06
CA LYS A 48 -7.97 21.40 17.45
C LYS A 48 -6.80 22.38 17.57
N ALA A 49 -6.28 22.87 16.46
CA ALA A 49 -5.35 23.99 16.47
C ALA A 49 -6.13 25.24 16.83
N GLY A 50 -5.89 25.79 18.02
CA GLY A 50 -6.51 27.05 18.42
C GLY A 50 -6.05 28.21 17.55
N THR A 51 -6.62 29.40 17.75
CA THR A 51 -6.30 30.64 17.00
C THR A 51 -4.82 31.03 17.05
N ASN A 52 -4.06 30.45 17.98
CA ASN A 52 -2.64 30.71 18.21
C ASN A 52 -1.72 29.75 17.44
N GLY A 53 -2.28 28.85 16.62
CA GLY A 53 -1.53 27.80 15.90
C GLY A 53 -0.95 26.72 16.82
N ARG A 54 -1.48 26.59 18.04
CA ARG A 54 -1.04 25.61 19.03
C ARG A 54 -2.12 24.55 19.25
N LEU A 55 -1.66 23.31 19.36
CA LEU A 55 -2.52 22.18 19.69
C LEU A 55 -2.66 22.10 21.20
N GLU A 56 -3.83 22.47 21.71
CA GLU A 56 -4.15 22.40 23.13
C GLU A 56 -5.26 21.37 23.29
N LEU A 57 -4.87 20.14 23.64
CA LEU A 57 -5.78 19.00 23.71
C LEU A 57 -6.09 18.66 25.17
N SER A 58 -7.35 18.36 25.45
CA SER A 58 -7.72 17.62 26.66
C SER A 58 -7.11 16.22 26.64
N ALA A 59 -7.14 15.53 27.78
CA ALA A 59 -6.69 14.14 27.88
C ALA A 59 -7.48 13.22 26.92
N GLY A 60 -8.79 13.43 26.77
CA GLY A 60 -9.64 12.65 25.86
C GLY A 60 -9.30 12.90 24.38
N GLU A 61 -9.04 14.16 24.03
CA GLU A 61 -8.63 14.54 22.67
C GLU A 61 -7.21 14.03 22.35
N SER A 62 -6.31 14.02 23.33
CA SER A 62 -4.98 13.44 23.18
C SER A 62 -5.05 11.94 22.88
N LEU A 63 -5.91 11.20 23.58
CA LEU A 63 -6.15 9.78 23.31
C LEU A 63 -6.79 9.57 21.93
N GLN A 64 -7.67 10.47 21.49
CA GLN A 64 -8.25 10.40 20.16
C GLN A 64 -7.18 10.59 19.08
N LEU A 65 -6.32 11.60 19.21
CA LEU A 65 -5.21 11.82 18.28
C LEU A 65 -4.27 10.60 18.25
N GLN A 66 -3.92 10.02 19.40
CA GLN A 66 -3.10 8.82 19.47
C GLN A 66 -3.73 7.63 18.74
N ARG A 67 -5.05 7.46 18.83
CA ARG A 67 -5.77 6.43 18.07
C ARG A 67 -5.71 6.69 16.56
N LEU A 68 -6.01 7.91 16.12
CA LEU A 68 -5.95 8.27 14.70
C LEU A 68 -4.54 8.05 14.12
N MET A 69 -3.50 8.47 14.84
CA MET A 69 -2.11 8.24 14.43
C MET A 69 -1.74 6.74 14.44
N GLY A 70 -2.30 5.96 15.38
CA GLY A 70 -2.18 4.51 15.40
C GLY A 70 -2.82 3.86 14.18
N ASP A 71 -4.04 4.25 13.84
CA ASP A 71 -4.78 3.73 12.68
C ASP A 71 -4.09 4.08 11.35
N GLN A 72 -3.56 5.30 11.23
CA GLN A 72 -2.73 5.73 10.10
C GLN A 72 -1.48 4.84 9.97
N SER A 73 -0.76 4.62 11.08
CA SER A 73 0.44 3.78 11.12
C SER A 73 0.14 2.34 10.70
N ILE A 74 -0.97 1.77 11.17
CA ILE A 74 -1.43 0.43 10.77
C ILE A 74 -1.75 0.40 9.27
N THR A 75 -2.48 1.39 8.77
CA THR A 75 -2.87 1.48 7.35
C THR A 75 -1.65 1.49 6.43
N VAL A 76 -0.64 2.31 6.74
CA VAL A 76 0.62 2.37 5.99
C VAL A 76 1.37 1.05 6.04
N GLN A 77 1.48 0.44 7.22
CA GLN A 77 2.19 -0.84 7.40
C GLN A 77 1.52 -1.98 6.64
N THR A 78 0.19 -2.08 6.73
CA THR A 78 -0.60 -3.09 6.02
C THR A 78 -0.49 -2.94 4.51
N GLY A 79 -0.61 -1.71 4.00
CA GLY A 79 -0.45 -1.43 2.57
C GLY A 79 0.95 -1.80 2.06
N THR A 80 1.99 -1.40 2.80
CA THR A 80 3.39 -1.72 2.49
C THR A 80 3.64 -3.23 2.47
N ALA A 81 3.20 -3.95 3.50
CA ALA A 81 3.36 -5.40 3.60
C ALA A 81 2.63 -6.14 2.47
N THR A 82 1.43 -5.69 2.11
CA THR A 82 0.63 -6.29 1.03
C THR A 82 1.30 -6.09 -0.33
N LEU A 83 1.75 -4.86 -0.63
CA LEU A 83 2.47 -4.57 -1.86
C LEU A 83 3.77 -5.36 -1.98
N LYS A 84 4.51 -5.47 -0.87
CA LYS A 84 5.70 -6.31 -0.81
C LYS A 84 5.37 -7.78 -1.11
N SER A 85 4.34 -8.33 -0.48
CA SER A 85 3.92 -9.73 -0.69
C SER A 85 3.56 -10.00 -2.16
N ILE A 86 2.80 -9.10 -2.79
CA ILE A 86 2.44 -9.22 -4.21
C ILE A 86 3.69 -9.14 -5.10
N LYS A 87 4.59 -8.19 -4.83
CA LYS A 87 5.87 -8.07 -5.56
C LYS A 87 6.71 -9.35 -5.43
N ASP A 88 6.82 -9.90 -4.22
CA ASP A 88 7.59 -11.11 -3.96
C ASP A 88 6.95 -12.32 -4.68
N SER A 89 5.62 -12.41 -4.68
CA SER A 89 4.86 -13.44 -5.41
C SER A 89 5.10 -13.38 -6.93
N ILE A 90 5.04 -12.19 -7.54
CA ILE A 90 5.31 -12.00 -8.97
C ILE A 90 6.77 -12.33 -9.29
N SER A 91 7.71 -11.85 -8.47
CA SER A 91 9.14 -12.11 -8.66
C SER A 91 9.45 -13.61 -8.58
N SER A 92 8.76 -14.34 -7.70
CA SER A 92 8.84 -15.79 -7.61
C SER A 92 8.26 -16.47 -8.85
N ALA A 93 7.07 -16.07 -9.31
CA ALA A 93 6.45 -16.62 -10.52
C ALA A 93 7.35 -16.41 -11.76
N ALA A 94 7.95 -15.23 -11.90
CA ALA A 94 8.84 -14.89 -13.00
C ALA A 94 10.15 -15.70 -13.02
N ARG A 95 10.60 -16.22 -11.87
CA ARG A 95 11.79 -17.10 -11.79
C ARG A 95 11.50 -18.55 -12.17
N ASN A 96 10.23 -18.95 -12.19
CA ASN A 96 9.79 -20.34 -12.41
C ASN A 96 9.26 -20.60 -13.85
N ILE A 97 9.42 -19.63 -14.74
CA ILE A 97 9.10 -19.69 -16.18
C ILE A 97 10.39 -19.60 -17.00
#